data_AF-A0A7S0AWB6-F1
#
_entry.id   AF-A0A7S0AWB6-F1
#
_cell.length_a   1.000
_cell.length_b   1.000
_cell.length_c   1.000
_cell.angle_alpha   90.00
_cell.angle_beta   90.00
_cell.angle_gamma   90.00
#
_symmetry.space_group_name_H-M   'P 1'
#
loop_
_entity.id
_entity.type
_entity.pdbx_description
1 polymer ?
#
loop_
_entity_poly.entity_id
_entity_poly.type
_entity_poly.pdbx_seq_one_letter_code
_entity_poly.pdbx_strand_id
1 'polypeptide(L)'
;LIYIPLPDWDSRVSIFKANLRKSPIADDISFEQLADVTDGFSGADITEICQRAAKNAIRESITAEIERQKRVEDGELTQGEADALPDQIPAITRAHFEESMSKARRSVGPEIVQQYDEFTAKTKQQWQTSSEDGSAYDIDQAAAEQRREDAMMEGDDDGAVPAS
;
A
#
# COMPACT_ATOMS: atom_id res chain seq x y z
N LEU A 1 12.58 7.61 -19.03
CA LEU A 1 12.37 7.61 -17.56
C LEU A 1 10.88 7.47 -17.32
N ILE A 2 10.45 6.55 -16.46
CA ILE A 2 9.04 6.39 -16.09
C ILE A 2 8.86 7.03 -14.71
N TYR A 3 7.96 8.00 -14.60
CA TYR A 3 7.61 8.64 -13.33
C TYR A 3 6.42 7.93 -12.68
N ILE A 4 6.53 7.65 -11.39
CA ILE A 4 5.45 7.06 -10.57
C ILE A 4 5.14 8.09 -9.47
N PRO A 5 3.93 8.66 -9.42
CA PRO A 5 3.58 9.68 -8.45
C PRO A 5 3.48 9.10 -7.02
N LEU A 6 3.41 9.99 -6.04
CA LEU A 6 3.07 9.60 -4.67
C LEU A 6 1.66 8.96 -4.62
N PRO A 7 1.41 8.05 -3.66
CA PRO A 7 0.13 7.39 -3.55
C PRO A 7 -0.98 8.39 -3.24
N ASP A 8 -2.08 8.30 -4.00
CA ASP A 8 -3.34 8.95 -3.66
C ASP A 8 -3.97 8.32 -2.42
N TRP A 9 -5.09 8.89 -1.98
CA TRP A 9 -5.76 8.45 -0.76
C TRP A 9 -6.16 6.96 -0.79
N ASP A 10 -6.77 6.49 -1.88
CA ASP A 10 -7.18 5.08 -2.04
C ASP A 10 -5.97 4.13 -2.04
N SER A 11 -4.87 4.56 -2.66
CA SER A 11 -3.60 3.83 -2.63
C SER A 11 -3.03 3.76 -1.22
N ARG A 12 -3.09 4.84 -0.44
CA ARG A 12 -2.63 4.85 0.97
C ARG A 12 -3.45 3.90 1.83
N VAL A 13 -4.78 3.91 1.70
CA VAL A 13 -5.67 2.95 2.37
C VAL A 13 -5.27 1.51 2.01
N SER A 14 -5.02 1.25 0.72
CA SER A 14 -4.60 -0.06 0.22
C SER A 14 -3.24 -0.49 0.77
N ILE A 15 -2.29 0.44 0.91
CA ILE A 15 -0.97 0.20 1.49
C ILE A 15 -1.08 -0.16 2.97
N PHE A 16 -1.91 0.55 3.76
CA PHE A 16 -2.18 0.20 5.16
C PHE A 16 -2.79 -1.20 5.26
N LYS A 17 -3.84 -1.49 4.49
CA LYS A 17 -4.48 -2.80 4.43
C LYS A 17 -3.49 -3.91 4.07
N ALA A 18 -2.62 -3.68 3.08
CA ALA A 18 -1.63 -4.66 2.65
C ALA A 18 -0.57 -4.94 3.72
N ASN A 19 -0.05 -3.88 4.37
CA ASN A 19 0.97 -4.00 5.41
C ASN A 19 0.44 -4.70 6.67
N LEU A 20 -0.82 -4.46 7.03
CA LEU A 20 -1.41 -4.92 8.29
C LEU A 20 -2.29 -6.17 8.13
N ARG A 21 -2.42 -6.72 6.92
CA ARG A 21 -3.30 -7.86 6.58
C ARG A 21 -3.15 -9.09 7.49
N LYS A 22 -1.96 -9.32 8.05
CA LYS A 22 -1.64 -10.48 8.90
C LYS A 22 -1.37 -10.09 10.36
N SER A 23 -1.62 -8.85 10.73
CA SER A 23 -1.39 -8.33 12.07
C SER A 23 -2.71 -8.21 12.82
N PRO A 24 -2.77 -8.52 14.12
CA PRO A 24 -3.92 -8.18 14.94
C PRO A 24 -3.97 -6.67 15.13
N ILE A 25 -5.09 -6.04 14.76
CA ILE A 25 -5.32 -4.59 14.82
C ILE A 25 -6.53 -4.34 15.71
N ALA A 26 -6.46 -3.33 16.56
CA ALA A 26 -7.60 -2.94 17.39
C ALA A 26 -8.77 -2.41 16.55
N ASP A 27 -10.00 -2.69 16.98
CA ASP A 27 -11.24 -2.39 16.24
C ASP A 27 -11.50 -0.88 16.06
N ASP A 28 -10.83 -0.04 16.86
CA ASP A 28 -10.95 1.42 16.83
C ASP A 28 -10.02 2.11 15.82
N ILE A 29 -9.26 1.33 15.04
CA ILE A 29 -8.36 1.81 14.00
C ILE A 29 -9.07 1.81 12.65
N SER A 30 -9.18 3.00 12.05
CA SER A 30 -9.66 3.18 10.68
C SER A 30 -8.48 3.47 9.73
N PHE A 31 -8.36 2.68 8.66
CA PHE A 31 -7.33 2.90 7.64
C PHE A 31 -7.59 4.17 6.82
N GLU A 32 -8.85 4.58 6.71
CA GLU A 32 -9.30 5.82 6.09
C GLU A 32 -8.76 7.02 6.87
N GLN A 33 -8.92 7.02 8.21
CA GLN A 33 -8.35 8.06 9.08
C GLN A 33 -6.82 8.12 9.01
N LEU A 34 -6.16 6.95 8.94
CA LEU A 34 -4.70 6.89 8.78
C LEU A 34 -4.26 7.44 7.41
N ALA A 35 -5.03 7.21 6.35
CA ALA A 35 -4.77 7.74 5.02
C ALA A 35 -4.97 9.26 4.92
N ASP A 36 -5.90 9.83 5.69
CA ASP A 36 -6.13 11.28 5.78
C ASP A 36 -4.91 12.02 6.35
N VAL A 37 -4.31 11.48 7.42
CA VAL A 37 -3.18 12.13 8.13
C VAL A 37 -1.81 11.84 7.52
N THR A 38 -1.75 11.01 6.47
CA THR A 38 -0.50 10.62 5.78
C THR A 38 -0.41 11.18 4.36
N ASP A 39 -1.06 12.31 4.10
CA ASP A 39 -0.92 12.96 2.80
C ASP A 39 0.52 13.37 2.49
N GLY A 40 0.94 13.11 1.25
CA GLY A 40 2.31 13.33 0.80
C GLY A 40 3.36 12.37 1.38
N PHE A 41 2.96 11.30 2.06
CA PHE A 41 3.85 10.19 2.44
C PHE A 41 4.04 9.25 1.24
N SER A 42 5.24 8.71 1.09
CA SER A 42 5.50 7.63 0.13
C SER A 42 4.99 6.29 0.68
N GLY A 43 4.86 5.28 -0.20
CA GLY A 43 4.52 3.93 0.24
C GLY A 43 5.56 3.32 1.20
N ALA A 44 6.83 3.74 1.09
CA ALA A 44 7.88 3.34 2.02
C ALA A 44 7.68 3.97 3.41
N ASP A 45 7.32 5.25 3.47
CA ASP A 45 7.07 5.94 4.75
C ASP A 45 5.87 5.31 5.49
N ILE A 46 4.79 5.01 4.77
CA ILE A 46 3.60 4.34 5.34
C ILE A 46 3.95 2.93 5.84
N THR A 47 4.75 2.20 5.07
CA THR A 47 5.24 0.87 5.46
C THR A 47 6.09 0.95 6.73
N GLU A 48 6.96 1.95 6.84
CA GLU A 48 7.76 2.18 8.05
C GLU A 48 6.86 2.46 9.26
N ILE A 49 5.82 3.30 9.10
CA ILE A 49 4.86 3.60 10.17
C ILE A 49 4.22 2.30 10.70
N CYS A 50 3.77 1.42 9.79
CA CYS A 50 3.15 0.15 10.16
C CYS A 50 4.13 -0.75 10.91
N GLN A 51 5.35 -0.89 10.41
CA GLN A 51 6.38 -1.72 11.03
C GLN A 51 6.78 -1.21 12.42
N ARG A 52 6.83 0.11 12.61
CA ARG A 52 7.16 0.72 13.91
C ARG A 52 6.04 0.53 14.91
N ALA A 53 4.79 0.73 14.51
CA ALA A 53 3.63 0.46 15.36
C ALA A 53 3.62 -1.00 15.81
N ALA A 54 3.83 -1.95 14.88
CA ALA A 54 3.93 -3.37 15.22
C ALA A 54 5.09 -3.68 16.17
N LYS A 55 6.28 -3.09 15.96
CA LYS A 55 7.43 -3.27 16.86
C LYS A 55 7.15 -2.69 18.26
N ASN A 56 6.41 -1.60 18.36
CA ASN A 56 6.05 -1.01 19.64
C ASN A 56 5.09 -1.93 20.41
N ALA A 57 4.08 -2.48 19.74
CA ALA A 57 3.19 -3.49 20.33
C ALA A 57 3.96 -4.71 20.85
N ILE A 58 4.90 -5.24 20.06
CA ILE A 58 5.73 -6.39 20.46
C ILE A 58 6.59 -6.06 21.69
N ARG A 59 7.21 -4.88 21.73
CA ARG A 59 8.02 -4.47 22.88
C ARG A 59 7.18 -4.37 24.15
N GLU A 60 5.98 -3.79 24.05
CA GLU A 60 5.06 -3.67 25.18
C GLU A 60 4.60 -5.05 25.67
N SER A 61 4.25 -5.96 24.78
CA SER A 61 3.91 -7.35 25.12
C SER A 61 5.05 -8.05 25.87
N ILE A 62 6.29 -7.90 25.40
CA ILE A 62 7.47 -8.46 26.08
C ILE A 62 7.66 -7.84 27.47
N THR A 63 7.51 -6.52 27.60
CA THR A 63 7.61 -5.84 28.89
C THR A 63 6.53 -6.32 29.87
N ALA A 64 5.28 -6.43 29.42
CA ALA A 64 4.17 -6.93 30.21
C ALA A 64 4.41 -8.37 30.70
N GLU A 65 4.98 -9.23 29.85
CA GLU A 65 5.32 -10.61 30.23
C GLU A 65 6.44 -10.66 31.27
N ILE A 66 7.48 -9.83 31.12
CA ILE A 66 8.56 -9.72 32.11
C ILE A 66 8.00 -9.25 33.47
N GLU A 67 7.12 -8.25 33.47
CA GLU A 67 6.48 -7.75 34.70
C GLU A 67 5.59 -8.81 35.35
N ARG A 68 4.84 -9.55 34.54
CA ARG A 68 4.04 -10.69 35.02
C ARG A 68 4.94 -11.73 35.69
N GLN A 69 6.06 -12.10 35.08
CA GLN A 69 6.96 -13.10 35.64
C GLN A 69 7.59 -12.63 36.96
N LYS A 70 7.94 -11.35 37.07
CA LYS A 70 8.43 -10.77 38.34
C LYS A 70 7.42 -10.89 39.47
N ARG A 71 6.13 -10.66 39.20
CA ARG A 71 5.06 -10.83 40.20
C ARG A 71 4.95 -12.28 40.69
N VAL A 72 5.27 -13.25 39.84
CA VAL A 72 5.37 -14.67 40.26
C VAL A 72 6.59 -14.90 41.16
N GLU A 73 7.75 -14.36 40.77
CA GLU A 73 8.99 -14.47 41.56
C GLU A 73 8.88 -13.80 42.94
N ASP A 74 8.21 -12.65 43.01
CA ASP A 74 7.96 -11.89 44.24
C ASP A 74 6.87 -12.54 45.13
N GLY A 75 6.22 -13.60 44.65
CA GLY A 75 5.18 -14.34 45.36
C GLY A 75 3.82 -13.62 45.41
N GLU A 76 3.63 -12.57 44.61
CA GLU A 76 2.33 -11.89 44.47
C GLU A 76 1.31 -12.74 43.70
N LEU A 77 1.80 -13.61 42.81
CA LEU A 77 1.00 -14.52 41.99
C LEU A 77 1.64 -15.91 42.00
N THR A 78 0.82 -16.95 41.89
CA THR A 78 1.31 -18.27 41.48
C THR A 78 1.49 -18.33 39.96
N GLN A 79 2.32 -19.26 39.46
CA GLN A 79 2.48 -19.47 38.02
C GLN A 79 1.14 -19.76 37.33
N GLY A 80 0.27 -20.58 37.95
CA GLY A 80 -1.04 -20.91 37.39
C GLY A 80 -1.98 -19.70 37.32
N GLU A 81 -1.91 -18.78 38.28
CA GLU A 81 -2.68 -17.53 38.23
C GLU A 81 -2.13 -16.59 37.17
N ALA A 82 -0.80 -16.47 37.07
CA ALA A 82 -0.16 -15.70 36.01
C ALA A 82 -0.64 -16.21 34.64
N ASP A 83 -0.42 -17.48 34.33
CA ASP A 83 -0.78 -18.11 33.05
C ASP A 83 -2.27 -17.92 32.67
N ALA A 84 -3.16 -17.82 33.67
CA ALA A 84 -4.59 -17.62 33.47
C ALA A 84 -4.99 -16.16 33.16
N LEU A 85 -4.14 -15.15 33.42
CA LEU A 85 -4.48 -13.77 33.04
C LEU A 85 -4.50 -13.64 31.49
N PRO A 86 -5.35 -12.77 30.94
CA PRO A 86 -5.36 -12.50 29.50
C PRO A 86 -4.06 -11.85 29.04
N ASP A 87 -3.77 -11.98 27.74
CA ASP A 87 -2.73 -11.17 27.09
C ASP A 87 -3.09 -9.69 27.22
N GLN A 88 -2.14 -8.91 27.73
CA GLN A 88 -2.33 -7.48 27.96
C GLN A 88 -2.32 -6.72 26.63
N ILE A 89 -1.58 -7.20 25.62
CA ILE A 89 -1.37 -6.51 24.33
C ILE A 89 -1.76 -7.44 23.17
N PRO A 90 -3.07 -7.73 22.99
CA PRO A 90 -3.53 -8.69 21.98
C PRO A 90 -3.46 -8.15 20.55
N ALA A 91 -3.32 -6.83 20.37
CA ALA A 91 -3.38 -6.17 19.07
C ALA A 91 -2.56 -4.87 19.03
N ILE A 92 -2.24 -4.43 17.81
CA ILE A 92 -1.68 -3.09 17.58
C ILE A 92 -2.79 -2.06 17.82
N THR A 93 -2.54 -1.13 18.72
CA THR A 93 -3.49 -0.12 19.17
C THR A 93 -3.23 1.25 18.53
N ARG A 94 -4.19 2.17 18.68
CA ARG A 94 -4.04 3.57 18.29
C ARG A 94 -2.78 4.21 18.90
N ALA A 95 -2.47 3.93 20.16
CA ALA A 95 -1.29 4.48 20.84
C ALA A 95 0.02 4.08 20.13
N HIS A 96 0.11 2.84 19.62
CA HIS A 96 1.27 2.40 18.85
C HIS A 96 1.43 3.15 17.54
N PHE A 97 0.32 3.47 16.86
CA PHE A 97 0.32 4.29 15.65
C PHE A 97 0.67 5.75 15.95
N GLU A 98 0.12 6.33 17.00
CA GLU A 98 0.44 7.71 17.42
C GLU A 98 1.92 7.85 17.75
N GLU A 99 2.49 6.92 18.51
CA GLU A 99 3.92 6.93 18.83
C GLU A 99 4.78 6.75 17.56
N SER A 100 4.37 5.89 16.64
CA SER A 100 5.03 5.69 15.35
C SER A 100 4.99 6.96 14.50
N MET A 101 3.82 7.57 14.35
CA MET A 101 3.60 8.76 13.52
C MET A 101 4.30 10.00 14.08
N SER A 102 4.38 10.14 15.41
CA SER A 102 5.13 11.26 16.03
C SER A 102 6.59 11.35 15.59
N LYS A 103 7.16 10.22 15.14
CA LYS A 103 8.55 10.08 14.71
C LYS A 103 8.68 9.89 13.20
N ALA A 104 7.56 9.81 12.48
CA ALA A 104 7.54 9.58 11.05
C ALA A 104 7.84 10.89 10.30
N ARG A 105 8.65 10.79 9.23
CA ARG A 105 9.00 11.94 8.38
C ARG A 105 8.70 11.59 6.94
N ARG A 106 8.11 12.53 6.21
CA ARG A 106 7.97 12.44 4.75
C ARG A 106 9.35 12.38 4.11
N SER A 107 9.69 11.27 3.46
CA SER A 107 10.97 11.12 2.78
C SER A 107 11.04 11.93 1.49
N VAL A 108 9.90 12.10 0.81
CA VAL A 108 9.79 12.88 -0.42
C VAL A 108 9.25 14.27 -0.11
N GLY A 109 10.11 15.28 -0.27
CA GLY A 109 9.75 16.69 -0.08
C GLY A 109 8.85 17.21 -1.21
N PRO A 110 7.99 18.22 -0.92
CA PRO A 110 7.06 18.77 -1.92
C PRO A 110 7.77 19.39 -3.13
N GLU A 111 8.97 19.96 -2.94
CA GLU A 111 9.78 20.52 -4.02
C GLU A 111 10.19 19.45 -5.05
N ILE A 112 10.54 18.25 -4.58
CA ILE A 112 10.92 17.14 -5.45
C ILE A 112 9.71 16.68 -6.25
N VAL A 113 8.54 16.56 -5.62
CA VAL A 113 7.29 16.19 -6.31
C VAL A 113 6.99 17.18 -7.44
N GLN A 114 7.03 18.48 -7.13
CA GLN A 114 6.77 19.53 -8.12
C GLN A 114 7.75 19.48 -9.30
N GLN A 115 9.04 19.29 -9.05
CA GLN A 115 10.04 19.20 -10.13
C GLN A 115 9.74 18.04 -11.10
N TYR A 116 9.33 16.88 -10.57
CA TYR A 116 8.98 15.72 -11.40
C TYR A 116 7.64 15.90 -12.12
N ASP A 117 6.65 16.54 -11.51
CA ASP A 117 5.38 16.87 -12.16
C ASP A 117 5.59 17.83 -13.34
N GLU A 118 6.39 18.88 -13.14
CA GLU A 118 6.76 19.83 -14.19
C GLU A 118 7.54 19.16 -15.33
N PHE A 119 8.50 18.30 -14.99
CA PHE A 119 9.26 17.55 -15.98
C PHE A 119 8.35 16.65 -16.82
N THR A 120 7.45 15.91 -16.17
CA THR A 120 6.51 15.00 -16.83
C THR A 120 5.53 15.76 -17.72
N ALA A 121 5.04 16.92 -17.27
CA ALA A 121 4.17 17.79 -18.06
C ALA A 121 4.88 18.33 -19.32
N LYS A 122 6.13 18.80 -19.18
CA LYS A 122 6.93 19.30 -20.32
C LYS A 122 7.24 18.18 -21.33
N THR A 123 7.62 17.00 -20.84
CA THR A 123 7.86 15.83 -21.72
C THR A 123 6.58 15.44 -22.47
N LYS A 124 5.43 15.43 -21.80
CA LYS A 124 4.13 15.12 -22.43
C LYS A 124 3.75 16.15 -23.51
N GLN A 125 3.95 17.44 -23.24
CA GLN A 125 3.73 18.51 -24.23
C GLN A 125 4.65 18.34 -25.44
N GLN A 126 5.93 18.06 -25.21
CA GLN A 126 6.90 17.84 -26.29
C GLN A 126 6.53 16.62 -27.15
N TRP A 127 6.07 15.53 -26.53
CA TRP A 127 5.64 14.33 -27.26
C TRP A 127 4.35 14.57 -28.05
N GLN A 128 3.41 15.37 -27.52
CA GLN A 128 2.20 15.76 -28.25
C GLN A 128 2.55 16.60 -29.50
N THR A 129 3.44 17.59 -29.36
CA THR A 129 3.88 18.40 -30.51
C THR A 129 4.68 17.57 -31.54
N SER A 130 5.46 16.57 -31.12
CA SER A 130 6.17 15.66 -32.04
C SER A 130 5.27 14.59 -32.69
N SER A 131 4.11 14.30 -32.11
CA SER A 131 3.12 13.39 -32.71
C SER A 131 2.41 14.02 -33.91
N GLU A 132 2.32 15.36 -33.96
CA GLU A 132 1.81 16.10 -35.12
C GLU A 132 2.77 16.08 -36.33
N ASP A 133 4.02 15.65 -36.15
CA ASP A 133 5.04 15.48 -37.21
C ASP A 133 5.12 14.03 -37.74
N GLY A 134 4.12 13.18 -37.41
CA GLY A 134 3.90 11.89 -38.06
C GLY A 134 4.81 10.73 -37.65
N SER A 135 5.52 10.81 -36.51
CA SER A 135 6.44 9.74 -36.05
C SER A 135 6.04 9.02 -34.76
N ALA A 136 4.88 9.34 -34.16
CA ALA A 136 4.39 8.65 -32.97
C ALA A 136 3.58 7.40 -33.33
N TYR A 137 3.91 6.26 -32.71
CA TYR A 137 3.11 5.04 -32.79
C TYR A 137 1.75 5.28 -32.13
N ASP A 138 0.68 5.30 -32.94
CA ASP A 138 -0.70 5.41 -32.47
C ASP A 138 -1.21 4.03 -32.03
N ILE A 139 -1.33 3.85 -30.71
CA ILE A 139 -1.74 2.60 -30.08
C ILE A 139 -3.21 2.28 -30.38
N ASP A 140 -4.05 3.31 -30.53
CA ASP A 140 -5.48 3.13 -30.83
C ASP A 140 -5.67 2.69 -32.28
N GLN A 141 -4.87 3.24 -33.20
CA GLN A 141 -4.82 2.79 -34.60
C GLN A 141 -4.31 1.35 -34.72
N ALA A 142 -3.23 1.00 -34.02
CA ALA A 142 -2.68 -0.35 -34.02
C ALA A 142 -3.67 -1.38 -33.46
N ALA A 143 -4.38 -1.05 -32.37
CA ALA A 143 -5.42 -1.92 -31.81
C ALA A 143 -6.66 -2.05 -32.71
N ALA A 144 -6.94 -1.06 -33.55
CA ALA A 144 -8.01 -1.14 -34.55
C ALA A 144 -7.62 -2.00 -35.75
N GLU A 145 -6.39 -1.91 -36.24
CA GLU A 145 -5.85 -2.77 -37.31
C GLU A 145 -5.82 -4.24 -36.86
N GLN A 146 -5.35 -4.51 -35.64
CA GLN A 146 -5.26 -5.86 -35.12
C GLN A 146 -6.63 -6.54 -34.98
N ARG A 147 -7.64 -5.79 -34.50
CA ARG A 147 -9.04 -6.29 -34.46
C ARG A 147 -9.61 -6.55 -35.86
N ARG A 148 -9.17 -5.79 -36.85
CA ARG A 148 -9.62 -5.95 -38.24
C ARG A 148 -8.94 -7.15 -38.89
N GLU A 149 -7.67 -7.40 -38.60
CA GLU A 149 -6.94 -8.60 -39.06
C GLU A 149 -7.50 -9.87 -38.41
N ASP A 150 -7.77 -9.85 -37.10
CA ASP A 150 -8.38 -10.99 -36.39
C ASP A 150 -9.75 -11.34 -37.00
N ALA A 151 -10.57 -10.32 -37.30
CA ALA A 151 -11.86 -10.51 -37.97
C ALA A 151 -11.75 -11.01 -39.42
N MET A 152 -10.61 -10.82 -40.09
CA MET A 152 -10.36 -11.36 -41.42
C MET A 152 -9.82 -12.79 -41.40
N MET A 153 -9.17 -13.22 -40.31
CA MET A 153 -8.69 -14.60 -40.15
C MET A 153 -9.78 -15.58 -39.72
N GLU A 154 -10.87 -15.09 -39.13
CA GLU A 154 -11.97 -15.93 -38.60
C GLU A 154 -13.05 -16.26 -39.66
N GLY A 155 -12.83 -15.89 -40.93
CA GLY A 155 -13.78 -16.04 -42.03
C GLY A 155 -13.62 -17.28 -42.95
N ASP A 156 -12.71 -18.20 -42.67
CA ASP A 156 -12.38 -19.33 -43.57
C ASP A 156 -12.60 -20.74 -42.94
N ASP A 157 -13.53 -20.89 -42.00
CA ASP A 157 -14.01 -22.21 -41.57
C ASP A 157 -15.55 -22.27 -41.53
N ASP A 158 -16.17 -22.36 -42.72
CA ASP A 158 -17.53 -22.90 -42.82
C ASP A 158 -17.55 -24.01 -43.88
N GLY A 159 -17.02 -25.16 -43.46
CA GLY A 159 -17.20 -26.44 -44.14
C GLY A 159 -18.67 -26.89 -44.10
N ALA A 160 -19.48 -26.36 -45.02
CA ALA A 160 -20.83 -26.87 -45.25
C ALA A 160 -20.77 -28.16 -46.09
N VAL A 161 -20.88 -29.31 -45.44
CA VAL A 161 -21.21 -30.59 -46.09
C VAL A 161 -22.74 -30.69 -46.20
N PRO A 162 -23.35 -30.72 -47.40
CA PRO A 162 -24.79 -30.89 -47.50
C PRO A 162 -25.16 -32.36 -47.30
N ALA A 163 -26.11 -32.59 -46.40
CA ALA A 163 -26.75 -33.89 -46.18
C ALA A 163 -27.59 -34.30 -47.40
N SER A 164 -27.41 -35.53 -47.87
CA SER A 164 -28.39 -36.32 -48.63
C SER A 164 -28.05 -37.80 -48.50
#